data_AF-A0A163FD04-F1
#
_entry.id   AF-A0A163FD04-F1
#
_cell.length_a   1.000
_cell.length_b   1.000
_cell.length_c   1.000
_cell.angle_alpha   90.00
_cell.angle_beta   90.00
_cell.angle_gamma   90.00
#
_symmetry.space_group_name_H-M   'P 1'
#
loop_
_entity.id
_entity.type
_entity.pdbx_description
1 polymer ?
#
loop_
_entity_poly.entity_id
_entity_poly.type
_entity_poly.pdbx_seq_one_letter_code
_entity_poly.pdbx_strand_id
1 'polypeptide(L)'
;MKSFKLLSVDFDKDGEFFSCPLVDGIIINEENSRRSWILEMFIDKEHKTVFDEWLESGEILNAKAVISYPENEPAGFRLAVYAVKEIGDHISVLLKGPLKRVRSQYAEHLLEELIAEGLQGDDMLDRFREDMKNRPQLKRDRDKHHS
;
A
#
# COMPACT_ATOMS: atom_id res chain seq x y z
N MET A 1 -2.47 -17.81 -7.21
CA MET A 1 -3.26 -17.02 -6.24
C MET A 1 -2.85 -17.44 -4.84
N LYS A 2 -2.62 -16.46 -3.95
CA LYS A 2 -2.31 -16.71 -2.54
C LYS A 2 -3.22 -15.87 -1.65
N SER A 3 -3.74 -16.47 -0.59
CA SER A 3 -4.57 -15.81 0.42
C SER A 3 -3.84 -15.76 1.77
N PHE A 4 -4.10 -14.69 2.52
CA PHE A 4 -3.54 -14.46 3.85
C PHE A 4 -4.62 -13.88 4.76
N LYS A 5 -4.43 -14.05 6.07
CA LYS A 5 -5.26 -13.39 7.08
C LYS A 5 -4.97 -11.89 7.07
N LEU A 6 -6.01 -11.07 7.04
CA LEU A 6 -5.92 -9.62 7.23
C LEU A 6 -6.19 -9.31 8.70
N LEU A 7 -5.25 -8.66 9.38
CA LEU A 7 -5.37 -8.37 10.82
C LEU A 7 -5.87 -6.96 11.09
N SER A 8 -5.42 -5.99 10.30
CA SER A 8 -5.90 -4.60 10.38
C SER A 8 -5.71 -3.89 9.05
N VAL A 9 -6.50 -2.83 8.84
CA VAL A 9 -6.33 -1.87 7.76
C VAL A 9 -6.60 -0.47 8.28
N ASP A 10 -5.65 0.42 8.04
CA ASP A 10 -5.79 1.85 8.33
C ASP A 10 -5.78 2.62 7.01
N PHE A 11 -6.72 3.55 6.86
CA PHE A 11 -6.90 4.39 5.67
C PHE A 11 -6.47 5.81 5.97
N ASP A 12 -5.62 6.40 5.13
CA ASP A 12 -5.22 7.80 5.21
C ASP A 12 -6.35 8.67 4.64
N LYS A 13 -6.96 9.50 5.49
CA LYS A 13 -8.00 10.47 5.17
C LYS A 13 -7.57 11.84 5.71
N ASP A 14 -7.28 12.77 4.79
CA ASP A 14 -6.93 14.16 5.12
C ASP A 14 -5.77 14.32 6.13
N GLY A 15 -4.84 13.37 6.18
CA GLY A 15 -3.69 13.38 7.09
C GLY A 15 -3.93 12.67 8.43
N GLU A 16 -5.13 12.13 8.65
CA GLU A 16 -5.47 11.25 9.77
C GLU A 16 -5.70 9.81 9.31
N PHE A 17 -5.44 8.84 10.18
CA PHE A 17 -5.70 7.43 9.89
C PHE A 17 -7.08 7.03 10.39
N PHE A 18 -8.00 6.76 9.46
CA PHE A 18 -9.27 6.09 9.73
C PHE A 18 -9.03 4.58 9.87
N SER A 19 -9.34 4.05 11.05
CA SER A 19 -9.18 2.63 11.37
C SER A 19 -10.53 2.08 11.86
N CYS A 20 -10.87 0.86 11.44
CA CYS A 20 -12.07 0.17 11.91
C CYS A 20 -11.68 -1.21 12.46
N PRO A 21 -12.18 -1.60 13.65
CA PRO A 21 -11.94 -2.94 14.18
C PRO A 21 -12.47 -4.02 13.24
N LEU A 22 -11.61 -4.95 12.85
CA LEU A 22 -12.01 -6.10 12.04
C LEU A 22 -12.64 -7.16 12.93
N VAL A 23 -13.84 -7.62 12.56
CA VAL A 23 -14.36 -8.90 13.05
C VAL A 23 -13.63 -10.05 12.36
N ASP A 24 -13.46 -9.94 11.05
CA ASP A 24 -12.59 -10.81 10.26
C ASP A 24 -12.08 -10.07 9.01
N GLY A 25 -11.05 -10.59 8.36
CA GLY A 25 -10.58 -10.11 7.08
C GLY A 25 -9.69 -11.11 6.36
N ILE A 26 -9.75 -11.06 5.04
CA ILE A 26 -8.89 -11.84 4.14
C ILE A 26 -8.26 -10.90 3.11
N ILE A 27 -7.01 -11.16 2.77
CA ILE A 27 -6.31 -10.47 1.70
C ILE A 27 -5.77 -11.49 0.70
N ILE A 28 -5.96 -11.21 -0.60
CA ILE A 28 -5.64 -12.10 -1.69
C ILE A 28 -4.71 -11.38 -2.66
N ASN A 29 -3.56 -12.00 -2.91
CA ASN A 29 -2.72 -11.65 -4.05
C ASN A 29 -3.23 -12.40 -5.28
N GLU A 30 -3.77 -11.67 -6.27
CA GLU A 30 -4.28 -12.28 -7.50
C GLU A 30 -3.14 -12.88 -8.35
N GLU A 31 -1.87 -12.52 -8.09
CA GLU A 31 -0.68 -12.96 -8.84
C GLU A 31 -0.80 -12.74 -10.36
N ASN A 32 -1.57 -11.71 -10.74
CA ASN A 32 -1.78 -11.33 -12.14
C ASN A 32 -0.77 -10.27 -12.61
N SER A 33 -0.72 -10.02 -13.93
CA SER A 33 0.15 -9.01 -14.53
C SER A 33 -0.09 -7.59 -14.00
N ARG A 34 -1.28 -7.32 -13.45
CA ARG A 34 -1.66 -6.04 -12.86
C ARG A 34 -1.16 -5.86 -11.42
N ARG A 35 -0.52 -6.88 -10.83
CA ARG A 35 -0.04 -6.90 -9.42
C ARG A 35 -1.12 -6.44 -8.43
N SER A 36 -2.35 -6.85 -8.72
CA SER A 36 -3.55 -6.41 -8.02
C SER A 36 -3.81 -7.30 -6.80
N TRP A 37 -4.24 -6.65 -5.73
CA TRP A 37 -4.62 -7.27 -4.47
C TRP A 37 -6.09 -7.00 -4.19
N ILE A 38 -6.73 -7.97 -3.55
CA ILE A 38 -8.11 -7.88 -3.07
C ILE A 38 -8.07 -7.98 -1.55
N LEU A 39 -8.73 -7.06 -0.88
CA LEU A 39 -8.95 -7.10 0.56
C LEU A 39 -10.46 -7.22 0.79
N GLU A 40 -10.87 -8.18 1.61
CA GLU A 40 -12.24 -8.25 2.10
C GLU A 40 -12.21 -8.07 3.62
N MET A 41 -12.95 -7.08 4.10
CA MET A 41 -13.07 -6.74 5.52
C MET A 41 -14.48 -7.04 5.99
N PHE A 42 -14.61 -7.73 7.12
CA PHE A 42 -15.87 -7.95 7.80
C PHE A 42 -15.88 -7.12 9.08
N ILE A 43 -16.74 -6.11 9.13
CA ILE A 43 -16.74 -5.06 10.17
C ILE A 43 -18.16 -4.71 10.61
N ASP A 44 -18.28 -3.98 11.71
CA ASP A 44 -19.57 -3.49 12.21
C ASP A 44 -20.23 -2.54 11.21
N LYS A 45 -21.57 -2.62 11.13
CA LYS A 45 -22.38 -1.81 10.21
C LYS A 45 -22.34 -0.31 10.52
N GLU A 46 -21.88 0.11 11.71
CA GLU A 46 -21.68 1.52 12.05
C GLU A 46 -20.78 2.26 11.04
N HIS A 47 -19.84 1.55 10.40
CA HIS A 47 -18.93 2.13 9.41
C HIS A 47 -19.50 2.20 7.99
N LYS A 48 -20.71 1.69 7.75
CA LYS A 48 -21.27 1.55 6.40
C LYS A 48 -21.31 2.86 5.62
N THR A 49 -21.75 3.95 6.27
CA THR A 49 -21.88 5.25 5.61
C THR A 49 -20.56 5.72 4.99
N VAL A 50 -19.45 5.54 5.70
CA VAL A 50 -18.12 5.94 5.20
C VAL A 50 -17.70 5.13 3.97
N PHE A 51 -17.95 3.81 3.99
CA PHE A 51 -17.58 2.94 2.88
C PHE A 51 -18.51 3.09 1.66
N ASP A 52 -19.79 3.39 1.87
CA ASP A 52 -20.70 3.74 0.78
C ASP A 52 -20.28 5.05 0.10
N GLU A 53 -19.90 6.09 0.87
CA GLU A 53 -19.38 7.34 0.31
C GLU A 53 -18.14 7.10 -0.56
N TRP A 54 -17.20 6.25 -0.10
CA TRP A 54 -16.02 5.88 -0.86
C TRP A 54 -16.31 5.01 -2.08
N LEU A 55 -17.34 4.15 -2.00
CA LEU A 55 -17.81 3.37 -3.14
C LEU A 55 -18.43 4.28 -4.22
N GLU A 56 -19.25 5.25 -3.81
CA GLU A 56 -19.89 6.21 -4.71
C GLU A 56 -18.89 7.18 -5.34
N SER A 57 -17.89 7.64 -4.58
CA SER A 57 -16.86 8.55 -5.10
C SER A 57 -15.87 7.84 -6.02
N GLY A 58 -15.64 6.54 -5.85
CA GLY A 58 -14.61 5.78 -6.55
C GLY A 58 -13.19 6.25 -6.21
N GLU A 59 -13.02 6.94 -5.09
CA GLU A 59 -11.74 7.50 -4.66
C GLU A 59 -10.69 6.40 -4.40
N ILE A 60 -9.43 6.71 -4.71
CA ILE A 60 -8.29 5.83 -4.41
C ILE A 60 -7.68 6.23 -3.07
N LEU A 61 -7.90 5.39 -2.07
CA LEU A 61 -7.43 5.55 -0.70
C LEU A 61 -6.00 5.01 -0.55
N ASN A 62 -5.16 5.73 0.19
CA ASN A 62 -3.92 5.15 0.69
C ASN A 62 -4.25 4.32 1.94
N ALA A 63 -3.82 3.06 1.96
CA ALA A 63 -4.07 2.19 3.09
C ALA A 63 -2.78 1.54 3.59
N LYS A 64 -2.74 1.14 4.86
CA LYS A 64 -1.72 0.28 5.45
C LYS A 64 -2.40 -0.93 6.05
N ALA A 65 -1.91 -2.13 5.75
CA ALA A 65 -2.51 -3.37 6.23
C ALA A 65 -1.47 -4.27 6.90
N VAL A 66 -1.80 -4.82 8.06
CA VAL A 66 -1.01 -5.86 8.74
C VAL A 66 -1.52 -7.24 8.29
N ILE A 67 -0.62 -8.07 7.77
CA ILE A 67 -0.94 -9.33 7.10
C ILE A 67 -0.34 -10.50 7.88
N SER A 68 -1.11 -11.56 8.10
CA SER A 68 -0.75 -12.81 8.77
C SER A 68 -0.43 -12.70 10.26
N TYR A 69 0.56 -11.91 10.66
CA TYR A 69 1.07 -11.83 12.04
C TYR A 69 1.10 -10.38 12.53
N PRO A 70 0.72 -10.09 13.79
CA PRO A 70 0.65 -8.72 14.33
C PRO A 70 1.99 -7.97 14.31
N GLU A 71 3.10 -8.69 14.41
CA GLU A 71 4.46 -8.15 14.46
C GLU A 71 4.98 -7.74 13.08
N ASN A 72 4.24 -8.03 12.01
CA ASN A 72 4.63 -7.68 10.66
C ASN A 72 4.48 -6.18 10.41
N GLU A 73 5.49 -5.60 9.76
CA GLU A 73 5.43 -4.24 9.24
C GLU A 73 4.21 -4.07 8.31
N PRO A 74 3.38 -3.02 8.51
CA PRO A 74 2.21 -2.79 7.67
C PRO A 74 2.59 -2.59 6.20
N ALA A 75 1.95 -3.35 5.32
CA ALA A 75 2.09 -3.22 3.88
C ALA A 75 1.24 -2.04 3.38
N GLY A 76 1.84 -1.15 2.59
CA GLY A 76 1.13 -0.01 2.00
C GLY A 76 0.37 -0.39 0.74
N PHE A 77 -0.82 0.15 0.54
CA PHE A 77 -1.68 -0.06 -0.63
C PHE A 77 -2.27 1.24 -1.16
N ARG A 78 -2.73 1.20 -2.42
CA ARG A 78 -3.68 2.15 -2.99
C ARG A 78 -4.93 1.38 -3.36
N LEU A 79 -6.04 1.61 -2.66
CA LEU A 79 -7.25 0.80 -2.76
C LEU A 79 -8.45 1.66 -3.13
N ALA A 80 -9.35 1.12 -3.93
CA ALA A 80 -10.71 1.66 -4.08
C ALA A 80 -11.71 0.66 -3.51
N VAL A 81 -12.81 1.16 -2.95
CA VAL A 81 -13.93 0.32 -2.53
C VAL A 81 -14.63 -0.18 -3.79
N TYR A 82 -14.78 -1.50 -3.90
CA TYR A 82 -15.39 -2.16 -5.05
C TYR A 82 -16.82 -2.63 -4.75
N ALA A 83 -17.09 -3.05 -3.52
CA ALA A 83 -18.42 -3.43 -3.08
C ALA A 83 -18.57 -3.29 -1.56
N VAL A 84 -19.79 -2.98 -1.12
CA VAL A 84 -20.21 -3.02 0.29
C VAL A 84 -21.48 -3.87 0.36
N LYS A 85 -21.51 -4.87 1.23
CA LYS A 85 -22.66 -5.77 1.40
C LYS A 85 -23.03 -5.92 2.86
N GLU A 86 -24.29 -5.66 3.19
CA GLU A 86 -24.82 -5.89 4.54
C GLU A 86 -25.01 -7.38 4.84
N ILE A 87 -24.66 -7.77 6.07
CA ILE A 87 -24.83 -9.12 6.60
C ILE A 87 -25.24 -8.99 8.08
N GLY A 88 -26.55 -8.91 8.33
CA GLY A 88 -27.09 -8.67 9.67
C GLY A 88 -26.62 -7.31 10.21
N ASP A 89 -26.00 -7.33 11.40
CA ASP A 89 -25.44 -6.14 12.07
C ASP A 89 -24.03 -5.78 11.59
N HIS A 90 -23.54 -6.43 10.54
CA HIS A 90 -22.20 -6.23 9.99
C HIS A 90 -22.25 -5.90 8.50
N ILE A 91 -21.10 -5.52 7.96
CA ILE A 91 -20.88 -5.35 6.53
C ILE A 91 -19.64 -6.11 6.08
N SER A 92 -19.69 -6.66 4.86
CA SER A 92 -18.50 -7.06 4.09
C SER A 92 -18.15 -5.92 3.14
N VAL A 93 -16.90 -5.45 3.22
CA VAL A 93 -16.33 -4.42 2.35
C VAL A 93 -15.24 -5.06 1.50
N LEU A 94 -15.42 -5.02 0.19
CA LEU A 94 -14.44 -5.50 -0.78
C LEU A 94 -13.67 -4.32 -1.35
N LEU A 95 -12.35 -4.34 -1.20
CA LEU A 95 -11.44 -3.36 -1.76
C LEU A 95 -10.49 -3.99 -2.76
N LYS A 96 -10.06 -3.20 -3.75
CA LYS A 96 -9.14 -3.65 -4.77
C LYS A 96 -8.09 -2.59 -5.10
N GLY A 97 -6.86 -3.04 -5.31
CA GLY A 97 -5.82 -2.17 -5.84
C GLY A 97 -4.40 -2.70 -5.66
N PRO A 98 -3.39 -1.95 -6.14
CA PRO A 98 -2.00 -2.38 -6.08
C PRO A 98 -1.35 -2.10 -4.72
N LEU A 99 -0.33 -2.89 -4.39
CA LEU A 99 0.64 -2.56 -3.35
C LEU A 99 1.32 -1.21 -3.68
N LYS A 100 1.45 -0.33 -2.70
CA LYS A 100 2.22 0.90 -2.80
C LYS A 100 3.69 0.52 -2.94
N ARG A 101 4.34 0.93 -4.04
CA ARG A 101 5.78 0.69 -4.21
C ARG A 101 6.54 1.40 -3.09
N VAL A 102 7.17 0.62 -2.24
CA VAL A 102 7.91 1.09 -1.07
C VAL A 102 9.10 1.93 -1.54
N ARG A 103 9.24 3.12 -0.97
CA ARG A 103 10.41 4.01 -1.18
C ARG A 103 11.74 3.34 -0.80
N SER A 104 11.75 2.26 0.00
CA SER A 104 12.99 1.70 0.54
C SER A 104 13.87 1.07 -0.53
N GLN A 105 13.33 0.29 -1.48
CA GLN A 105 14.15 -0.25 -2.58
C GLN A 105 14.79 0.87 -3.41
N TYR A 106 14.04 1.94 -3.68
CA TYR A 106 14.60 3.09 -4.39
C TYR A 106 15.67 3.80 -3.55
N ALA A 107 15.43 4.00 -2.26
CA ALA A 107 16.38 4.64 -1.35
C ALA A 107 17.66 3.80 -1.18
N GLU A 108 17.53 2.49 -1.03
CA GLU A 108 18.64 1.54 -0.94
C GLU A 108 19.47 1.57 -2.23
N HIS A 109 18.83 1.48 -3.40
CA HIS A 109 19.54 1.52 -4.68
C HIS A 109 20.14 2.88 -5.01
N LEU A 110 19.46 3.97 -4.64
CA LEU A 110 20.00 5.31 -4.76
C LEU A 110 21.24 5.45 -3.87
N LEU A 111 21.19 4.98 -2.62
CA LEU A 111 22.34 5.01 -1.72
C LEU A 111 23.50 4.16 -2.26
N GLU A 112 23.23 2.96 -2.78
CA GLU A 112 24.24 2.13 -3.47
C GLU A 112 24.90 2.89 -4.64
N GLU A 113 24.12 3.59 -5.47
CA GLU A 113 24.62 4.37 -6.62
C GLU A 113 25.48 5.56 -6.16
N LEU A 114 25.03 6.32 -5.16
CA LEU A 114 25.77 7.47 -4.63
C LEU A 114 27.10 7.04 -3.98
N ILE A 115 27.12 5.90 -3.28
CA ILE A 115 28.35 5.33 -2.73
C ILE A 115 29.29 4.90 -3.85
N ALA A 116 28.78 4.25 -4.89
CA ALA A 116 29.57 3.81 -6.05
C ALA A 116 30.15 4.99 -6.85
N GLU A 117 29.46 6.13 -6.87
CA GLU A 117 29.95 7.40 -7.45
C GLU A 117 30.98 8.11 -6.57
N GLY A 118 31.23 7.62 -5.35
CA GLY A 118 32.22 8.17 -4.43
C GLY A 118 31.75 9.44 -3.69
N LEU A 119 30.46 9.76 -3.74
CA LEU A 119 29.88 10.85 -2.95
C LEU A 119 29.98 10.51 -1.46
N GLN A 120 30.24 11.51 -0.62
CA GLN A 120 30.37 11.34 0.83
C GLN A 120 29.89 12.59 1.56
N GLY A 121 29.66 12.46 2.87
CA GLY A 121 29.33 13.60 3.73
C GLY A 121 28.08 14.36 3.27
N ASP A 122 28.16 15.69 3.34
CA ASP A 122 27.02 16.57 3.03
C ASP A 122 26.60 16.51 1.55
N ASP A 123 27.56 16.34 0.63
CA ASP A 123 27.28 16.23 -0.81
C ASP A 123 26.42 14.99 -1.13
N MET A 124 26.68 13.86 -0.45
CA MET A 124 25.86 12.66 -0.56
C MET A 124 24.46 12.90 0.00
N LEU A 125 24.34 13.59 1.14
CA LEU A 125 23.06 13.86 1.79
C LEU A 125 22.18 14.77 0.94
N ASP A 126 22.75 15.82 0.36
CA ASP A 126 22.03 16.77 -0.48
C ASP A 126 21.54 16.10 -1.77
N ARG A 127 22.41 15.31 -2.41
CA ARG A 127 22.02 14.56 -3.60
C ARG A 127 20.97 13.50 -3.31
N PHE A 128 21.12 12.77 -2.21
CA PHE A 128 20.14 11.78 -1.77
C PHE A 128 18.77 12.41 -1.52
N ARG A 129 18.70 13.57 -0.86
CA ARG A 129 17.45 14.31 -0.62
C ARG A 129 16.80 14.78 -1.92
N GLU A 130 17.59 15.31 -2.84
CA GLU A 130 17.11 15.77 -4.15
C GLU A 130 16.53 14.59 -4.96
N ASP A 131 17.26 13.49 -5.07
CA ASP A 131 16.87 12.35 -5.88
C ASP A 131 15.71 11.55 -5.24
N MET A 132 15.60 11.55 -3.89
CA MET A 132 14.41 11.04 -3.20
C MET A 132 13.13 11.83 -3.51
N LYS A 133 13.26 13.12 -3.84
CA LYS A 133 12.15 14.00 -4.24
C LYS A 133 11.81 13.83 -5.72
N ASN A 134 12.81 13.90 -6.58
CA ASN A 134 12.64 13.93 -8.03
C ASN A 134 12.48 12.55 -8.67
N ARG A 135 12.93 11.50 -7.98
CA ARG A 135 12.94 10.10 -8.43
C ARG A 135 13.46 9.89 -9.85
N PRO A 136 14.70 10.33 -10.16
CA PRO A 136 15.34 9.96 -11.42
C PRO A 136 15.45 8.44 -11.57
N GLN A 137 15.46 7.96 -12.81
CA GLN A 137 15.67 6.55 -13.13
C GLN A 137 17.12 6.16 -12.78
N LEU A 138 17.29 5.16 -11.90
CA LEU A 138 18.59 4.70 -11.42
C LEU A 138 19.35 3.94 -12.53
N LYS A 139 20.69 3.97 -12.50
CA LYS A 139 21.53 3.27 -13.50
C LYS A 139 21.22 1.78 -13.59
N ARG A 140 21.02 1.14 -12.44
CA ARG A 140 20.67 -0.29 -12.34
C ARG A 140 19.38 -0.68 -13.08
N ASP A 141 18.44 0.26 -13.23
CA ASP A 141 17.18 0.03 -13.95
C ASP A 141 17.31 0.26 -15.46
N ARG A 142 18.36 0.96 -15.92
CA ARG A 142 18.68 1.14 -17.34
C ARG A 142 19.27 -0.13 -17.97
N ASP A 143 20.09 -0.85 -17.21
CA ASP A 143 20.79 -2.04 -17.70
C ASP A 143 19.87 -3.27 -17.85
N LYS A 144 18.74 -3.32 -17.13
CA LYS A 144 17.75 -4.41 -17.23
C LYS A 144 16.87 -4.36 -18.48
N HIS A 145 16.95 -3.32 -19.31
CA HIS A 145 16.17 -3.21 -20.56
C HIS A 145 16.98 -3.50 -21.82
N HIS A 146 18.25 -3.90 -21.68
CA HIS A 146 19.13 -4.31 -22.78
C HIS A 146 19.52 -5.80 -22.72
N SER A 147 18.78 -6.63 -21.99
CA SER A 147 18.98 -8.09 -21.91
C SER A 147 17.68 -8.85 -22.16
#